data_AF-A0A9E3DZ22-F1
#
_entry.id   AF-A0A9E3DZ22-F1
#
_cell.length_a   1.000
_cell.length_b   1.000
_cell.length_c   1.000
_cell.angle_alpha   90.00
_cell.angle_beta   90.00
_cell.angle_gamma   90.00
#
_symmetry.space_group_name_H-M   'P 1'
#
loop_
_entity.id
_entity.type
_entity.pdbx_description
1 polymer ?
#
loop_
_entity_poly.entity_id
_entity_poly.type
_entity_poly.pdbx_seq_one_letter_code
_entity_poly.pdbx_strand_id
1 'polypeptide(L)' 'MPRRVAIDDLIDAHDVARILGLAYRNSISEYQARYADMPRPVLDLGRGRPKLWLRPEIERWAATHASRPRTRSKPAG' A
#
# COMPACT_ATOMS: atom_id res chain seq x y z
N MET A 1 2.32 20.20 -9.21
CA MET A 1 0.95 20.53 -9.65
C MET A 1 -0.04 19.89 -8.69
N PRO A 2 -1.12 20.59 -8.29
CA PRO A 2 -2.14 20.01 -7.44
C PRO A 2 -2.88 18.88 -8.17
N ARG A 3 -3.16 17.78 -7.47
CA ARG A 3 -3.89 16.62 -7.97
C ARG A 3 -5.28 16.58 -7.36
N ARG A 4 -6.32 16.46 -8.18
CA ARG A 4 -7.68 16.17 -7.71
C ARG A 4 -7.81 14.67 -7.44
N VAL A 5 -8.39 14.33 -6.30
CA VAL A 5 -8.64 12.96 -5.87
C VAL A 5 -10.08 12.83 -5.41
N ALA A 6 -10.74 11.72 -5.77
CA ALA A 6 -12.03 11.38 -5.20
C ALA A 6 -11.80 10.82 -3.80
N ILE A 7 -12.61 11.25 -2.83
CA ILE A 7 -12.49 10.77 -1.44
C ILE A 7 -12.81 9.27 -1.37
N ASP A 8 -13.74 8.80 -2.20
CA ASP A 8 -14.15 7.39 -2.26
C ASP A 8 -13.03 6.45 -2.74
N ASP A 9 -12.00 6.99 -3.40
CA ASP A 9 -10.83 6.23 -3.82
C ASP A 9 -9.76 6.14 -2.72
N LEU A 10 -9.90 6.90 -1.63
CA LEU A 10 -8.92 6.92 -0.55
C LEU A 10 -9.09 5.71 0.37
N ILE A 11 -7.98 5.01 0.58
CA ILE A 11 -7.90 3.83 1.44
C ILE A 11 -6.78 3.98 2.46
N ASP A 12 -6.97 3.41 3.64
CA ASP A 12 -5.97 3.42 4.69
C ASP A 12 -4.97 2.25 4.56
N ALA A 13 -4.02 2.19 5.49
CA ALA A 13 -3.02 1.13 5.55
C ALA A 13 -3.64 -0.27 5.76
N HIS A 14 -4.80 -0.38 6.39
CA HIS A 14 -5.44 -1.67 6.59
C HIS A 14 -6.01 -2.21 5.26
N ASP A 15 -6.70 -1.36 4.51
CA ASP A 15 -7.21 -1.70 3.18
C ASP A 15 -6.11 -2.01 2.16
N VAL A 16 -4.99 -1.27 2.20
CA VAL A 16 -3.81 -1.60 1.38
C VAL A 16 -3.30 -3.00 1.72
N ALA A 17 -3.11 -3.31 3.00
CA ALA A 17 -2.64 -4.65 3.42
C ALA A 17 -3.59 -5.75 2.94
N ARG A 18 -4.91 -5.52 3.00
CA ARG A 18 -5.93 -6.43 2.50
C ARG A 18 -5.82 -6.66 0.99
N ILE A 19 -5.67 -5.60 0.18
CA ILE A 19 -5.48 -5.73 -1.28
C ILE A 19 -4.22 -6.52 -1.60
N LEU A 20 -3.14 -6.29 -0.85
CA LEU A 20 -1.86 -6.97 -1.05
C LEU A 20 -1.82 -8.39 -0.45
N GLY A 21 -2.85 -8.81 0.27
CA GLY A 21 -2.89 -10.10 0.97
C GLY A 21 -1.84 -10.22 2.07
N LEU A 22 -1.52 -9.12 2.75
CA LEU A 22 -0.60 -9.04 3.88
C LEU A 22 -1.35 -9.21 5.20
N ALA A 23 -0.75 -9.94 6.15
CA ALA A 23 -1.34 -10.17 7.46
C ALA A 23 -1.33 -8.92 8.36
N TYR A 24 -0.36 -8.00 8.16
CA TYR A 24 -0.17 -6.84 9.03
C TYR A 24 0.07 -5.56 8.24
N ARG A 25 -0.55 -4.46 8.70
CA ARG A 25 -0.37 -3.11 8.16
C ARG A 25 1.08 -2.61 8.22
N ASN A 26 1.84 -3.06 9.22
CA ASN A 26 3.22 -2.63 9.44
C ASN A 26 4.16 -3.07 8.31
N SER A 27 3.78 -4.11 7.56
CA SER A 27 4.53 -4.60 6.39
C SER A 27 4.47 -3.64 5.19
N ILE A 28 3.59 -2.63 5.19
CA ILE A 28 3.50 -1.68 4.07
C ILE A 28 4.77 -0.83 3.95
N SER A 29 5.33 -0.36 5.07
CA SER A 29 6.58 0.41 5.06
C SER A 29 7.75 -0.41 4.52
N GLU A 30 7.79 -1.71 4.84
CA GLU A 30 8.80 -2.64 4.32
C GLU A 30 8.63 -2.86 2.82
N TYR A 31 7.39 -3.02 2.35
CA TYR A 31 7.09 -3.13 0.92
C TYR A 31 7.47 -1.86 0.16
N GLN A 32 7.18 -0.69 0.73
CA GLN A 32 7.58 0.60 0.15
C GLN A 32 9.10 0.82 0.12
N ALA A 33 9.85 0.19 1.01
CA ALA A 33 11.31 0.19 0.96
C ALA A 33 11.85 -0.81 -0.07
N ARG A 34 11.19 -1.97 -0.20
CA ARG A 34 11.57 -3.05 -1.13
C ARG A 34 11.23 -2.74 -2.58
N TYR A 35 10.10 -2.09 -2.83
CA TYR A 35 9.57 -1.78 -4.14
C TYR A 35 9.52 -0.27 -4.33
N ALA A 36 10.50 0.27 -5.06
CA ALA A 36 10.62 1.71 -5.30
C ALA A 36 9.43 2.29 -6.08
N ASP A 37 8.78 1.45 -6.89
CA ASP A 37 7.62 1.74 -7.71
C ASP A 37 6.28 1.55 -6.98
N MET A 38 6.28 1.04 -5.74
CA MET A 38 5.07 0.92 -4.95
C MET A 38 4.47 2.31 -4.67
N PRO A 39 3.15 2.49 -4.84
CA PRO A 39 2.49 3.76 -4.58
C PRO A 39 2.77 4.30 -3.17
N ARG A 40 3.12 5.58 -3.14
CA ARG A 40 3.27 6.37 -1.90
C ARG A 40 1.91 6.90 -1.47
N PRO A 41 1.70 7.16 -0.16
CA PRO A 41 0.46 7.76 0.29
C PRO A 41 0.28 9.13 -0.37
N VAL A 42 -0.92 9.39 -0.88
CA VAL A 42 -1.31 10.71 -1.42
C VAL A 42 -1.60 11.70 -0.30
N LEU A 43 -1.93 11.21 0.88
CA LEU A 43 -2.09 11.99 2.11
C LEU A 43 -1.29 11.34 3.23
N ASP A 44 -0.29 12.05 3.74
CA ASP A 44 0.43 11.71 4.96
C ASP A 44 0.19 12.82 5.99
N LEU A 45 -0.61 12.52 7.01
CA LEU A 45 -0.96 13.47 8.05
C LEU A 45 0.08 13.53 9.18
N GLY A 46 1.18 12.78 9.07
CA GLY A 46 2.25 12.74 10.05
C GLY A 46 2.03 11.71 11.16
N ARG A 47 2.85 11.81 12.22
CA ARG A 47 2.96 10.79 13.27
C ARG A 47 1.63 10.55 13.99
N GLY A 48 1.25 9.28 14.14
CA GLY A 48 0.04 8.87 14.86
C GLY A 48 -1.26 9.09 14.09
N ARG A 49 -1.21 9.55 12.84
CA ARG A 49 -2.38 9.75 11.98
C ARG A 49 -2.35 8.76 10.80
N PRO A 50 -3.52 8.43 10.22
CA PRO A 50 -3.59 7.53 9.09
C PRO A 50 -2.91 8.15 7.87
N LYS A 51 -2.27 7.29 7.09
CA LYS A 51 -1.81 7.58 5.73
C LYS A 51 -2.86 7.05 4.77
N LEU A 52 -3.14 7.79 3.70
CA LEU A 52 -4.12 7.40 2.69
C LEU A 52 -3.46 7.20 1.33
N TRP A 53 -3.87 6.14 0.66
CA TRP A 53 -3.49 5.79 -0.70
C TRP A 53 -4.70 5.84 -1.60
N LEU A 54 -4.46 5.91 -2.91
CA LEU A 54 -5.52 5.68 -3.88
C LEU A 54 -5.62 4.19 -4.16
N ARG A 55 -6.80 3.63 -3.89
CA ARG A 55 -7.19 2.26 -4.23
C ARG A 55 -6.76 1.87 -5.65
N PRO A 56 -7.08 2.64 -6.72
CA PRO A 56 -6.75 2.21 -8.08
C PRO A 56 -5.25 2.15 -8.37
N GLU A 57 -4.40 2.91 -7.67
CA GLU A 57 -2.95 2.82 -7.84
C GLU A 57 -2.39 1.55 -7.19
N ILE A 58 -2.89 1.22 -6.01
CA ILE A 58 -2.50 0.02 -5.28
C ILE A 58 -2.95 -1.24 -6.02
N GLU A 59 -4.17 -1.26 -6.55
CA GLU A 59 -4.68 -2.39 -7.34
C GLU A 59 -3.89 -2.60 -8.63
N ARG A 60 -3.56 -1.53 -9.36
CA ARG A 60 -2.71 -1.62 -10.56
C ARG A 60 -1.32 -2.14 -10.23
N TRP A 61 -0.70 -1.63 -9.16
CA TRP A 61 0.61 -2.08 -8.72
C TRP A 61 0.57 -3.55 -8.27
N ALA A 62 -0.47 -3.96 -7.54
CA ALA A 62 -0.64 -5.35 -7.12
C ALA A 62 -0.79 -6.28 -8.33
N ALA A 63 -1.55 -5.88 -9.36
CA ALA A 63 -1.73 -6.66 -10.58
C ALA A 63 -0.41 -6.88 -11.34
N THR A 64 0.48 -5.88 -11.39
CA THR A 64 1.80 -6.02 -12.03
C THR A 64 2.77 -6.90 -11.24
N HIS A 65 2.58 -7.02 -9.93
CA HIS A 65 3.46 -7.78 -9.03
C HIS A 65 2.93 -9.17 -8.66
N ALA A 66 1.66 -9.47 -8.93
CA ALA A 66 1.03 -10.76 -8.63
C ALA A 66 1.62 -11.93 -9.43
N SER A 67 2.24 -11.67 -10.58
CA SER A 67 2.92 -12.67 -11.42
C SER A 67 4.30 -13.09 -10.89
N ARG A 68 4.86 -12.36 -9.93
CA ARG A 68 6.14 -12.70 -9.30
C ARG A 68 5.87 -13.70 -8.17
N PRO A 69 6.50 -14.89 -8.17
CA PRO A 69 6.19 -15.93 -7.20
C PRO A 69 6.29 -15.35 -5.80
N ARG A 70 5.18 -15.50 -5.04
CA ARG A 70 5.03 -15.05 -3.66
C ARG A 70 6.10 -15.73 -2.82
N THR A 71 7.31 -15.17 -2.81
CA THR A 71 8.35 -15.64 -1.90
C THR A 71 7.79 -15.47 -0.50
N ARG A 72 7.62 -16.61 0.18
CA ARG A 72 7.04 -16.73 1.51
C ARG A 72 7.62 -15.64 2.40
N SER A 73 6.81 -14.62 2.69
CA SER A 73 7.14 -13.71 3.77
C SER A 73 6.99 -14.52 5.06
N LYS A 74 8.14 -14.87 5.62
CA LYS A 74 8.41 -15.64 6.83
C LYS A 74 7.47 -15.21 7.98
N PRO A 75 6.94 -16.13 8.80
CA PRO A 75 6.18 -15.72 9.98
C PRO A 75 7.14 -14.96 10.92
N ALA A 76 6.72 -13.78 11.36
CA ALA A 76 7.37 -13.10 12.47
C ALA A 76 7.14 -13.98 13.72
N GLY A 77 8.26 -14.37 14.35
CA GLY A 77 8.25 -15.07 15.64
C GLY A 77 8.03 -14.12 16.81
#